data_AF-A0A4U7D1V4-F1
#
_entry.id   AF-A0A4U7D1V4-F1
#
_cell.length_a   1.000
_cell.length_b   1.000
_cell.length_c   1.000
_cell.angle_alpha   90.00
_cell.angle_beta   90.00
_cell.angle_gamma   90.00
#
_symmetry.space_group_name_H-M   'P 1'
#
loop_
_entity.id
_entity.type
_entity.pdbx_description
1 polymer ?
#
loop_
_entity_poly.entity_id
_entity_poly.type
_entity_poly.pdbx_seq_one_letter_code
_entity_poly.pdbx_strand_id
1 'polypeptide(L)' 'FVNDPAKVETVTEQMPERLRELDEWGMAYSRTDGGEIDQRFFGAQSFRRTAFAGDHTGESLLDTLVERAQELSVPYR' A
#
# COMPACT_ATOMS: atom_id res chain seq x y z
N PHE A 1 22.14 -8.30 -13.88
CA PHE A 1 20.75 -7.96 -13.53
C PHE A 1 19.92 -9.23 -13.60
N VAL A 2 19.10 -9.51 -12.57
CA VAL A 2 18.37 -10.79 -12.45
C VAL A 2 16.84 -10.63 -12.52
N ASN A 3 16.32 -9.41 -12.49
CA ASN A 3 14.87 -9.14 -12.52
C ASN A 3 14.33 -9.20 -13.95
N ASP A 4 13.07 -9.60 -14.08
CA ASP A 4 12.28 -9.46 -15.31
C ASP A 4 11.81 -8.01 -15.47
N PRO A 5 12.30 -7.27 -16.48
CA PRO A 5 12.01 -5.84 -16.62
C PRO A 5 10.52 -5.53 -16.77
N ALA A 6 9.77 -6.36 -17.51
CA ALA A 6 8.36 -6.12 -17.78
C ALA A 6 7.52 -6.24 -16.50
N LYS A 7 7.89 -7.17 -15.60
CA LYS A 7 7.24 -7.30 -14.29
C LYS A 7 7.55 -6.13 -13.38
N VAL A 8 8.79 -5.64 -13.39
CA VAL A 8 9.17 -4.47 -12.60
C VAL A 8 8.36 -3.25 -13.03
N GLU A 9 8.31 -2.97 -14.34
CA GLU A 9 7.54 -1.88 -14.93
C GLU A 9 6.06 -1.98 -14.52
N THR A 10 5.42 -3.12 -14.78
CA THR A 10 4.01 -3.36 -14.45
C THR A 10 3.71 -3.09 -12.97
N VAL A 11 4.53 -3.61 -12.06
CA VAL A 11 4.35 -3.38 -10.62
C VAL A 11 4.49 -1.89 -10.31
N THR A 12 5.54 -1.25 -10.79
CA THR A 12 5.81 0.17 -10.46
C THR A 12 4.78 1.14 -11.03
N GLU A 13 4.24 0.87 -12.22
CA GLU A 13 3.18 1.67 -12.84
C GLU A 13 1.86 1.54 -12.09
N GLN A 14 1.51 0.33 -11.62
CA GLN A 14 0.24 0.08 -10.96
C GLN A 14 0.22 0.52 -9.48
N MET A 15 1.36 0.50 -8.78
CA MET A 15 1.37 0.72 -7.33
C MET A 15 0.73 2.04 -6.87
N PRO A 16 0.90 3.20 -7.53
CA PRO A 16 0.23 4.42 -7.11
C PRO A 16 -1.29 4.30 -7.05
N GLU A 17 -1.91 3.60 -8.00
CA GLU A 17 -3.36 3.35 -7.98
C GLU A 17 -3.75 2.36 -6.89
N ARG A 18 -2.96 1.29 -6.69
CA ARG A 18 -3.20 0.30 -5.63
C ARG A 18 -3.12 0.90 -4.23
N LEU A 19 -2.20 1.85 -4.00
CA LEU A 19 -2.11 2.56 -2.72
C LEU A 19 -3.34 3.45 -2.47
N ARG A 20 -3.88 4.10 -3.51
CA ARG A 20 -5.11 4.90 -3.41
C ARG A 20 -6.35 4.02 -3.22
N GLU A 21 -6.42 2.87 -3.88
CA GLU A 21 -7.50 1.89 -3.69
C GLU A 21 -7.53 1.39 -2.24
N LEU A 22 -6.36 1.08 -1.66
CA LEU A 22 -6.27 0.74 -0.24
C LEU A 22 -6.71 1.91 0.66
N ASP A 23 -6.37 3.14 0.29
CA ASP A 23 -6.80 4.34 1.01
C ASP A 23 -8.32 4.49 1.00
N GLU A 24 -8.94 4.28 -0.16
CA GLU A 24 -10.40 4.29 -0.36
C GLU A 24 -11.10 3.17 0.41
N TRP A 25 -10.46 2.01 0.58
CA TRP A 25 -10.95 0.92 1.43
C TRP A 25 -10.75 1.17 2.93
N GLY A 26 -10.12 2.29 3.31
CA GLY A 26 -9.96 2.68 4.70
C GLY A 26 -8.61 2.30 5.33
N MET A 27 -7.59 1.98 4.53
CA MET A 27 -6.25 1.72 5.06
C MET A 27 -5.75 2.93 5.86
N ALA A 28 -5.34 2.67 7.10
CA ALA A 28 -4.96 3.68 8.08
C ALA A 28 -3.54 4.25 7.83
N TYR A 29 -3.24 4.69 6.61
CA TYR A 29 -1.98 5.34 6.29
C TYR A 29 -1.71 6.53 7.21
N SER A 30 -0.44 6.67 7.61
CA SER A 30 0.05 7.90 8.21
C SER A 30 -0.13 9.06 7.23
N ARG A 31 -0.52 10.23 7.76
CA ARG A 31 -0.85 11.40 6.96
C ARG A 31 0.14 12.52 7.18
N THR A 32 0.36 13.31 6.13
CA THR A 32 1.01 14.61 6.24
C THR A 32 0.06 15.59 6.94
N ASP A 33 0.58 16.76 7.35
CA ASP A 33 -0.27 17.84 7.89
C ASP A 33 -1.36 18.30 6.90
N GLY A 34 -1.14 18.08 5.60
CA GLY A 34 -2.12 18.35 4.53
C GLY A 34 -3.16 17.25 4.32
N GLY A 35 -3.09 16.14 5.08
CA GLY A 35 -4.01 15.01 4.97
C GLY A 35 -3.70 14.02 3.86
N GLU A 36 -2.61 14.21 3.11
CA GLU A 36 -2.15 13.27 2.09
C GLU A 36 -1.45 12.07 2.72
N ILE A 37 -1.35 10.94 2.00
CA ILE A 37 -0.56 9.78 2.44
C ILE A 37 0.91 10.20 2.61
N ASP A 38 1.44 10.08 3.84
CA ASP A 38 2.84 10.37 4.11
C ASP A 38 3.75 9.27 3.56
N GLN A 39 4.96 9.67 3.15
CA GLN A 39 5.95 8.81 2.54
C GLN A 39 7.31 8.99 3.21
N ARG A 40 7.98 7.87 3.51
CA ARG A 40 9.31 7.86 4.12
C ARG A 40 10.38 7.31 3.20
N PHE A 41 11.64 7.62 3.54
CA PHE A 41 12.79 6.91 2.98
C PHE A 41 12.81 5.48 3.49
N PHE A 42 13.15 4.53 2.62
CA PHE A 42 13.31 3.13 3.01
C PHE A 42 14.33 2.45 2.10
N GLY A 43 15.26 1.70 2.71
CA GLY A 43 16.35 1.03 1.98
C GLY A 43 17.16 2.00 1.11
N ALA A 44 17.53 1.55 -0.09
CA ALA A 44 18.35 2.30 -1.05
C ALA A 44 17.51 3.07 -2.09
N GLN A 45 16.32 3.55 -1.72
CA GLN A 45 15.49 4.36 -2.62
C GLN A 45 16.02 5.81 -2.71
N SER A 46 16.09 6.36 -3.92
CA SER A 46 16.62 7.72 -4.16
C SER A 46 15.68 8.86 -3.72
N PHE A 47 14.41 8.57 -3.43
CA PHE A 47 13.41 9.53 -2.98
C PHE A 47 12.39 8.87 -2.05
N ARG A 48 11.66 9.69 -1.28
CA ARG A 48 10.61 9.23 -0.35
C ARG A 48 9.44 8.68 -1.17
N ARG A 49 9.19 7.38 -1.09
CA ARG A 49 8.10 6.70 -1.81
C ARG A 49 7.50 5.49 -1.10
N THR A 50 7.89 5.26 0.16
CA THR A 50 7.33 4.18 0.96
C THR A 50 6.17 4.74 1.78
N ALA A 51 4.94 4.48 1.35
CA ALA A 51 3.73 4.73 2.14
C ALA A 51 3.68 3.77 3.34
N PHE A 52 3.16 4.23 4.46
CA PHE A 52 3.20 3.47 5.72
C PHE A 52 2.05 3.86 6.65
N ALA A 53 1.71 2.95 7.57
CA ALA A 53 0.89 3.20 8.75
C ALA A 53 1.78 2.96 9.98
N GLY A 54 2.33 4.03 10.56
CA GLY A 54 3.24 3.99 11.71
C GLY A 54 4.31 2.90 11.62
N ASP A 55 4.31 2.02 12.61
CA ASP A 55 5.13 0.80 12.73
C ASP A 55 4.34 -0.50 12.44
N HIS A 56 3.04 -0.41 12.12
CA HIS A 56 2.09 -1.52 11.99
C HIS A 56 1.47 -1.62 10.59
N THR A 57 2.22 -1.22 9.56
CA THR A 57 1.72 -1.19 8.16
C THR A 57 1.19 -2.54 7.66
N GLY A 58 1.82 -3.64 8.09
CA GLY A 58 1.36 -4.98 7.72
C GLY A 58 0.02 -5.37 8.36
N GLU A 59 -0.19 -4.97 9.62
CA GLU A 59 -1.45 -5.18 10.35
C GLU A 59 -2.57 -4.36 9.70
N SER A 60 -2.37 -3.04 9.50
CA SER A 60 -3.36 -2.20 8.82
C SER A 60 -3.71 -2.72 7.42
N LEU A 61 -2.72 -3.19 6.64
CA LEU A 61 -2.98 -3.76 5.33
C LEU A 61 -3.85 -5.02 5.42
N LEU A 62 -3.54 -5.91 6.36
CA LEU A 62 -4.27 -7.16 6.53
C LEU A 62 -5.71 -6.89 6.96
N ASP A 63 -5.91 -6.00 7.94
CA ASP A 63 -7.23 -5.63 8.43
C ASP A 63 -8.09 -5.05 7.31
N THR A 64 -7.56 -4.08 6.55
CA THR A 64 -8.28 -3.49 5.39
C THR A 64 -8.67 -4.54 4.35
N LEU A 65 -7.75 -5.45 3.99
CA LEU A 65 -8.05 -6.49 3.00
C LEU A 65 -9.07 -7.52 3.51
N VAL A 66 -9.00 -7.88 4.79
CA VAL A 66 -9.94 -8.81 5.43
C VAL A 66 -11.33 -8.20 5.53
N GLU A 67 -11.44 -6.95 5.99
CA GLU A 67 -12.70 -6.20 6.02
C GLU A 67 -13.30 -6.12 4.61
N ARG A 68 -12.50 -5.77 3.61
CA ARG A 68 -12.96 -5.70 2.22
C ARG A 68 -13.45 -7.05 1.71
N ALA A 69 -12.77 -8.14 2.03
CA ALA A 69 -13.21 -9.48 1.65
C ALA A 69 -14.53 -9.88 2.32
N GLN A 70 -14.73 -9.48 3.58
CA GLN A 70 -15.99 -9.71 4.32
C GLN A 70 -17.15 -8.92 3.70
N GLU A 71 -16.96 -7.65 3.35
CA GLU A 71 -17.97 -6.86 2.63
C GLU A 71 -18.41 -7.51 1.32
N LEU A 72 -17.44 -8.08 0.59
CA LEU A 72 -17.68 -8.82 -0.64
C LEU A 72 -18.25 -10.22 -0.41
N SER A 73 -18.51 -10.61 0.85
CA SER A 73 -19.01 -11.94 1.24
C SER A 73 -18.15 -13.08 0.68
N VAL A 74 -16.83 -12.85 0.60
CA VAL A 74 -15.88 -13.87 0.14
C VAL A 74 -15.89 -15.02 1.14
N PRO A 75 -16.13 -16.27 0.70
CA PRO A 75 -16.19 -17.41 1.60
C PRO A 75 -14.82 -17.69 2.20
N TYR A 76 -14.76 -17.79 3.53
CA TYR A 76 -13.61 -18.31 4.26
C TYR A 76 -13.95 -19.68 4.86
N ARG A 77 -12.94 -20.53 5.04
CA ARG A 77 -13.09 -21.89 5.58
C ARG A 77 -12.66 -21.94 7.03
#